data_AF-A0A5B2Z8X1-F1
#
_entry.id   AF-A0A5B2Z8X1-F1
#
_cell.length_a   1.000
_cell.length_b   1.000
_cell.length_c   1.000
_cell.angle_alpha   90.00
_cell.angle_beta   90.00
_cell.angle_gamma   90.00
#
_symmetry.space_group_name_H-M   'P 1'
#
loop_
_entity.id
_entity.type
_entity.pdbx_description
1 polymer ?
#
loop_
_entity_poly.entity_id
_entity_poly.type
_entity_poly.pdbx_seq_one_letter_code
_entity_poly.pdbx_strand_id
1 'polypeptide(L)'
;MRVVVDASVLIYLIYPNAPAPKNSTGTGVVTHCRERIEGLLEALDEDGTEVIVPTPVLSELLIRSSGKEQEVIAILSGKRSVVVAEFDDRAAIENAMLRRSAAAKKPFLPAKKEGLFSISSG
;
A
#
# COMPACT_ATOMS: atom_id res chain seq x y z
N MET A 1 -7.32 -19.60 0.81
CA MET A 1 -7.75 -18.48 -0.09
C MET A 1 -6.72 -17.37 0.01
N ARG A 2 -6.63 -16.44 -0.96
CA ARG A 2 -5.69 -15.32 -0.91
C ARG A 2 -6.40 -14.01 -1.19
N VAL A 3 -6.08 -12.98 -0.41
CA VAL A 3 -6.56 -11.61 -0.64
C VAL A 3 -5.35 -10.69 -0.81
N VAL A 4 -5.46 -9.73 -1.72
CA VAL A 4 -4.44 -8.69 -1.90
C VAL A 4 -4.96 -7.42 -1.27
N VAL A 5 -4.14 -6.79 -0.43
CA VAL A 5 -4.51 -5.53 0.25
C VAL A 5 -3.71 -4.35 -0.30
N ASP A 6 -4.38 -3.21 -0.37
CA ASP A 6 -3.78 -1.93 -0.71
C ASP A 6 -3.03 -1.30 0.49
N ALA A 7 -2.13 -0.36 0.21
CA ALA A 7 -1.34 0.35 1.23
C ALA A 7 -2.23 1.03 2.28
N SER A 8 -3.39 1.54 1.86
CA SER A 8 -4.33 2.22 2.75
C SER A 8 -4.88 1.32 3.87
N VAL A 9 -5.07 0.02 3.60
CA VAL A 9 -5.48 -0.97 4.59
C VAL A 9 -4.28 -1.37 5.45
N LEU A 10 -3.12 -1.55 4.82
CA LEU A 10 -1.88 -1.95 5.49
C LEU A 10 -1.41 -0.93 6.55
N ILE A 11 -1.73 0.35 6.38
CA ILE A 11 -1.45 1.39 7.38
C ILE A 11 -2.06 1.04 8.75
N TYR A 12 -3.27 0.48 8.79
CA TYR A 12 -3.95 0.15 10.05
C TYR A 12 -3.34 -1.08 10.75
N LEU A 13 -2.68 -1.96 10.00
CA LEU A 13 -1.94 -3.10 10.55
C LEU A 13 -0.69 -2.67 11.33
N ILE A 14 -0.10 -1.53 10.95
CA ILE A 14 1.16 -1.03 11.52
C ILE A 14 0.90 0.09 12.52
N TYR A 15 -0.07 0.94 12.21
CA TYR A 15 -0.51 2.05 13.03
C TYR A 15 -2.00 1.87 13.34
N PRO A 16 -2.38 1.04 14.32
CA PRO A 16 -3.79 0.84 14.70
C PRO A 16 -4.50 2.15 15.07
N ASN A 17 -3.72 3.15 15.50
CA ASN A 17 -4.18 4.50 15.82
C ASN A 17 -4.15 5.50 14.65
N ALA A 18 -4.01 5.03 13.41
CA ALA A 18 -4.09 5.89 12.24
C ALA A 18 -5.45 6.60 12.14
N PRO A 19 -5.49 7.89 11.76
CA PRO A 19 -6.73 8.62 11.56
C PRO A 19 -7.61 7.97 10.48
N ALA A 20 -8.89 7.82 10.76
CA ALA A 20 -9.86 7.29 9.80
C ALA A 20 -9.90 8.14 8.51
N PRO A 21 -10.07 7.51 7.32
CA PRO A 21 -10.13 8.25 6.07
C PRO A 21 -11.44 9.03 5.99
N LYS A 22 -11.49 10.04 5.11
CA LYS A 22 -12.73 10.76 4.81
C LYS A 22 -13.76 9.79 4.21
N ASN A 23 -15.03 10.00 4.55
CA ASN A 23 -16.13 9.28 3.93
C ASN A 23 -16.29 9.69 2.45
N SER A 24 -17.09 8.94 1.69
CA SER A 24 -17.30 9.18 0.25
C SER A 24 -17.91 10.54 -0.06
N THR A 25 -18.63 11.16 0.90
CA THR A 25 -19.23 12.48 0.76
C THR A 25 -18.26 13.62 1.09
N GLY A 26 -17.09 13.32 1.65
CA GLY A 26 -16.08 14.30 2.06
C GLY A 26 -16.44 15.17 3.27
N THR A 27 -17.62 14.95 3.88
CA THR A 27 -18.18 15.75 4.98
C THR A 27 -17.88 15.17 6.37
N GLY A 28 -17.27 13.99 6.43
CA GLY A 28 -16.91 13.32 7.68
C GLY A 28 -15.84 12.25 7.48
N VAL A 29 -15.63 11.44 8.51
CA VAL A 29 -14.71 10.29 8.47
C VAL A 29 -15.49 8.97 8.45
N VAL A 30 -14.84 7.90 8.01
CA VAL A 30 -15.41 6.55 8.09
C VAL A 30 -15.55 6.14 9.55
N THR A 31 -16.77 5.83 9.97
CA THR A 31 -17.08 5.36 11.34
C THR A 31 -16.58 3.94 11.57
N HIS A 32 -16.14 3.67 12.80
CA HIS A 32 -15.62 2.37 13.23
C HIS A 32 -14.51 1.81 12.32
N CYS A 33 -13.67 2.69 11.76
CA CYS A 33 -12.69 2.27 10.76
C CYS A 33 -11.70 1.25 11.34
N ARG A 34 -11.28 1.42 12.60
CA ARG A 34 -10.37 0.49 13.27
C ARG A 34 -11.04 -0.86 13.48
N GLU A 35 -12.20 -0.84 14.13
CA GLU A 35 -12.93 -2.05 14.53
C GLU A 35 -13.30 -2.89 13.30
N ARG A 36 -13.59 -2.23 12.17
CA ARG A 36 -13.84 -2.90 10.89
C ARG A 36 -12.59 -3.55 10.31
N ILE A 37 -11.42 -2.92 10.43
CA ILE A 37 -10.16 -3.52 9.96
C ILE A 37 -9.74 -4.66 10.88
N GLU A 38 -9.83 -4.48 12.20
CA GLU A 38 -9.55 -5.53 13.17
C GLU A 38 -10.44 -6.75 12.94
N GLY A 39 -11.76 -6.56 12.84
CA GLY A 39 -12.69 -7.66 12.55
C GLY A 39 -12.47 -8.31 11.18
N LEU A 40 -12.05 -7.55 10.16
CA LEU A 40 -11.67 -8.13 8.87
C LEU A 40 -10.44 -9.03 9.02
N LEU A 41 -9.42 -8.61 9.76
CA LEU A 41 -8.19 -9.37 9.94
C LEU A 41 -8.41 -10.62 10.78
N GLU A 42 -9.22 -10.53 11.84
CA GLU A 42 -9.63 -11.68 12.65
C GLU A 42 -10.38 -12.71 11.79
N ALA A 43 -11.37 -12.27 11.01
CA ALA A 43 -12.11 -13.17 10.11
C ALA A 43 -11.21 -13.83 9.06
N LEU A 44 -10.26 -13.09 8.48
CA LEU A 44 -9.30 -13.64 7.52
C LEU A 44 -8.35 -14.65 8.17
N ASP A 45 -7.93 -14.43 9.41
CA ASP A 45 -7.06 -15.35 10.16
C ASP A 45 -7.80 -16.64 10.55
N GLU A 46 -9.05 -16.51 11.03
CA GLU A 46 -9.94 -17.65 11.34
C GLU A 46 -10.22 -18.52 10.11
N ASP A 47 -10.43 -17.91 8.95
CA ASP A 47 -10.62 -18.59 7.67
C ASP A 47 -9.32 -19.17 7.08
N GLY A 48 -8.16 -18.94 7.71
CA GLY A 48 -6.86 -19.35 7.19
C GLY A 48 -6.51 -18.69 5.86
N THR A 49 -6.99 -17.46 5.63
CA THR A 49 -6.76 -16.69 4.41
C THR A 49 -5.45 -15.93 4.50
N GLU A 50 -4.62 -16.06 3.46
CA GLU A 50 -3.36 -15.32 3.36
C GLU A 50 -3.63 -13.91 2.83
N VAL A 51 -3.17 -12.90 3.58
CA VAL A 51 -3.10 -11.50 3.21
C VAL A 51 -1.79 -11.26 2.47
N ILE A 52 -1.89 -11.13 1.15
CA ILE A 52 -0.76 -10.87 0.29
C ILE A 52 -0.49 -9.36 0.24
N VAL A 53 0.75 -8.99 0.56
CA VAL A 53 1.26 -7.62 0.46
C VAL A 53 2.21 -7.54 -0.73
N PRO A 54 1.82 -6.91 -1.84
CA PRO A 54 2.72 -6.68 -2.95
C PRO A 54 3.91 -5.80 -2.52
N THR A 55 5.13 -6.13 -2.96
CA THR A 55 6.31 -5.28 -2.75
C THR A 55 6.11 -3.78 -3.10
N PRO A 56 5.37 -3.37 -4.16
CA PRO A 56 5.15 -1.94 -4.42
C PRO A 56 4.23 -1.27 -3.39
N VAL A 57 3.27 -2.01 -2.83
CA VAL A 57 2.43 -1.56 -1.71
C VAL A 57 3.28 -1.41 -0.44
N LEU A 58 4.16 -2.38 -0.17
CA LEU A 58 5.12 -2.29 0.92
C LEU A 58 6.06 -1.09 0.73
N SER A 59 6.57 -0.86 -0.49
CA SER A 59 7.43 0.27 -0.79
C SER A 59 6.72 1.62 -0.55
N GLU A 60 5.47 1.77 -0.98
CA GLU A 60 4.67 2.99 -0.72
C GLU A 60 4.53 3.27 0.78
N LEU A 61 4.25 2.23 1.56
CA LEU A 61 4.13 2.32 2.99
C LEU A 61 5.47 2.68 3.67
N LEU A 62 6.57 2.05 3.25
CA LEU A 62 7.90 2.30 3.81
C LEU A 62 8.36 3.73 3.56
N ILE A 63 8.06 4.32 2.39
CA ILE A 63 8.32 5.75 2.11
C ILE A 63 7.65 6.65 3.16
N ARG A 64 6.49 6.24 3.69
CA ARG A 64 5.73 7.00 4.70
C ARG A 64 6.11 6.68 6.13
N SER A 65 7.02 5.72 6.36
CA SER A 65 7.41 5.28 7.70
C SER A 65 8.47 6.16 8.38
N SER A 66 9.06 7.11 7.64
CA SER A 66 9.98 8.15 8.17
C SER A 66 11.12 7.61 9.04
N GLY A 67 11.87 6.61 8.57
CA GLY A 67 13.01 6.04 9.29
C GLY A 67 12.67 4.86 10.21
N LYS A 68 11.43 4.34 10.14
CA LYS A 68 10.95 3.18 10.92
C LYS A 68 10.77 1.93 10.07
N GLU A 69 11.49 1.82 8.96
CA GLU A 69 11.29 0.78 7.95
C GLU A 69 11.45 -0.63 8.53
N GLN A 70 12.45 -0.81 9.41
CA GLN A 70 12.71 -2.09 10.07
C GLN A 70 11.60 -2.49 11.05
N GLU A 71 11.03 -1.52 11.77
CA GLU A 71 9.90 -1.76 12.70
C GLU A 71 8.66 -2.20 11.91
N VAL A 72 8.39 -1.54 10.78
CA VAL A 72 7.31 -1.91 9.86
C VAL A 72 7.46 -3.35 9.36
N ILE A 73 8.66 -3.70 8.88
CA ILE A 73 8.94 -5.06 8.37
C ILE A 73 8.77 -6.10 9.49
N ALA A 74 9.27 -5.82 10.69
CA ALA A 74 9.15 -6.72 11.84
C ALA A 74 7.68 -6.99 12.19
N ILE A 75 6.84 -5.95 12.25
CA ILE A 75 5.39 -6.08 12.51
C ILE A 75 4.72 -6.97 11.46
N LEU A 76 5.03 -6.76 10.18
CA LEU A 76 4.43 -7.54 9.08
C LEU A 76 4.90 -9.00 9.12
N SER A 77 6.19 -9.24 9.34
CA SER A 77 6.74 -10.61 9.43
C SER A 77 6.25 -11.38 10.66
N GLY A 78 5.82 -10.69 11.72
CA GLY A 78 5.27 -11.31 12.92
C GLY A 78 3.85 -11.83 12.75
N LYS A 79 3.16 -11.47 11.66
CA LYS A 79 1.78 -11.90 11.38
C LYS A 79 1.80 -13.09 10.44
N ARG A 80 1.38 -14.26 10.94
CA ARG A 80 1.37 -15.53 10.18
C ARG A 80 0.55 -15.46 8.90
N SER A 81 -0.57 -14.73 8.91
CA SER A 81 -1.44 -14.54 7.76
C SER A 81 -0.90 -13.55 6.74
N VAL A 82 0.18 -12.81 7.03
CA VAL A 82 0.75 -11.80 6.12
C VAL A 82 1.90 -12.40 5.33
N VAL A 83 1.79 -12.33 4.00
CA VAL A 83 2.82 -12.79 3.08
C VAL A 83 3.23 -11.64 2.17
N VAL A 84 4.49 -11.22 2.24
CA VAL A 84 5.04 -10.24 1.30
C VAL A 84 5.36 -10.96 -0.01
N ALA A 85 4.69 -10.56 -1.09
CA ALA A 85 4.90 -11.14 -2.41
C ALA A 85 6.11 -10.50 -3.12
N GLU A 86 6.89 -11.34 -3.79
CA GLU A 86 8.02 -10.93 -4.64
C GLU A 86 7.56 -10.00 -5.78
N PHE A 87 8.46 -9.12 -6.24
CA PHE A 87 8.18 -8.17 -7.31
C PHE A 87 8.68 -8.69 -8.65
N ASP A 88 7.81 -9.37 -9.39
CA ASP A 88 8.09 -9.86 -10.74
C ASP A 88 7.64 -8.87 -11.83
N ASP A 89 7.87 -9.22 -13.10
CA ASP A 89 7.52 -8.38 -14.26
C ASP A 89 6.01 -8.04 -14.30
N ARG A 90 5.15 -8.94 -13.83
CA ARG A 90 3.69 -8.72 -13.82
C ARG A 90 3.30 -7.72 -12.74
N ALA A 91 3.83 -7.90 -11.52
CA ALA A 91 3.65 -6.95 -10.43
C ALA A 91 4.17 -5.55 -10.81
N ALA A 92 5.25 -5.48 -11.58
CA ALA A 92 5.77 -4.22 -12.11
C ALA A 92 4.81 -3.53 -13.09
N ILE A 93 4.23 -4.27 -14.02
CA ILE A 93 3.24 -3.75 -14.98
C ILE A 93 1.98 -3.26 -14.26
N GLU A 94 1.44 -4.06 -13.33
CA GLU A 94 0.24 -3.70 -12.56
C GLU A 94 0.46 -2.44 -11.72
N ASN A 95 1.60 -2.34 -11.03
CA ASN A 95 1.98 -1.15 -10.27
C ASN A 95 2.10 0.09 -11.18
N ALA A 96 2.69 -0.06 -12.38
CA ALA A 96 2.77 1.04 -13.34
C ALA A 96 1.38 1.50 -13.81
N MET A 97 0.45 0.57 -14.03
CA MET A 97 -0.94 0.88 -14.37
C MET A 97 -1.65 1.61 -13.22
N LEU A 98 -1.49 1.14 -11.98
CA LEU A 98 -2.07 1.75 -10.79
C LEU A 98 -1.58 3.20 -10.62
N ARG A 99 -0.27 3.41 -10.74
CA ARG A 99 0.35 4.75 -10.67
C ARG A 99 -0.08 5.66 -11.80
N ARG A 100 -0.25 5.16 -13.03
CA ARG A 100 -0.76 5.96 -14.16
C ARG A 100 -2.19 6.43 -13.90
N SER A 101 -3.04 5.57 -13.36
CA SER A 101 -4.43 5.91 -13.03
C SER A 101 -4.53 6.96 -11.91
N ALA A 102 -3.62 6.90 -10.93
CA ALA A 102 -3.52 7.89 -9.85
C ALA A 102 -2.92 9.21 -10.33
N ALA A 103 -1.89 9.16 -11.18
CA ALA A 103 -1.26 10.34 -11.78
C ALA A 103 -2.24 11.08 -12.71
N ALA A 104 -3.10 10.38 -13.45
CA ALA A 104 -4.13 11.00 -14.28
C ALA A 104 -5.15 11.85 -13.49
N LYS A 105 -5.30 11.64 -12.18
CA LYS A 105 -6.16 12.44 -11.29
C LYS A 105 -5.49 13.71 -10.77
N LYS A 106 -4.16 13.85 -10.88
CA LYS A 106 -3.43 15.10 -10.60
C LYS A 106 -3.08 15.78 -11.93
N PRO A 107 -3.37 17.07 -12.14
CA PRO A 107 -2.81 17.76 -13.28
C PRO A 107 -1.28 17.65 -13.17
N PHE A 108 -0.66 17.12 -14.22
CA PHE A 108 0.78 17.09 -14.37
C PHE A 108 1.27 18.54 -14.32
N LEU A 109 1.78 18.98 -13.17
CA LEU A 109 2.61 20.18 -13.11
C LEU A 109 3.87 19.84 -13.91
N PRO A 110 4.20 20.60 -14.96
CA PRO A 110 5.33 20.25 -15.81
C PRO A 110 6.61 20.23 -14.97
N ALA A 111 7.30 19.10 -15.00
CA ALA A 111 8.65 19.00 -14.50
C ALA A 111 9.50 20.08 -15.19
N LYS A 112 10.19 20.90 -14.39
CA LYS A 112 11.25 21.78 -14.89
C LYS A 112 12.22 20.88 -15.67
N LYS A 113 12.37 21.14 -16.98
CA LYS A 113 13.32 20.43 -17.83
C LYS A 113 14.72 20.72 -17.31
N GLU A 114 15.31 19.78 -16.58
CA GLU A 114 16.76 19.69 -16.45
C GLU A 114 17.23 18.34 -16.99
N GLY A 115 18.06 18.42 -18.05
CA GLY A 115 18.98 17.37 -18.47
C GLY A 115 18.37 16.08 -19.00
N LEU A 116 18.01 16.06 -20.28
CA LEU A 116 17.73 14.83 -21.02
C LEU A 116 19.06 14.05 -21.18
N PHE A 117 19.30 13.04 -20.35
CA PHE A 117 20.40 12.08 -20.59
C PHE A 117 20.03 11.23 -21.82
N SER A 118 20.73 11.49 -22.92
CA SER A 118 20.69 10.68 -24.13
C SER A 118 21.35 9.32 -23.86
N ILE A 119 20.59 8.24 -23.99
CA ILE A 119 21.18 6.90 -24.11
C ILE A 119 21.48 6.72 -25.61
N SER A 120 22.76 6.77 -25.98
CA SER A 120 23.21 6.31 -27.29
C SER A 120 23.23 4.79 -27.30
N SER A 121 22.43 4.17 -28.14
CA SER A 121 22.64 2.78 -28.56
C SER A 121 23.73 2.79 -29.62
N GLY A 122 24.79 1.99 -29.41
CA GLY A 122 25.79 1.67 -30.43
C GLY A 122 25.25 0.73 -31.49
#